data_AF-A0A6G7BMR9-F1
#
_entry.id   AF-A0A6G7BMR9-F1
#
_cell.length_a   1.000
_cell.length_b   1.000
_cell.length_c   1.000
_cell.angle_alpha   90.00
_cell.angle_beta   90.00
_cell.angle_gamma   90.00
#
_symmetry.space_group_name_H-M   'P 1'
#
loop_
_entity.id
_entity.type
_entity.pdbx_description
1 polymer ?
#
loop_
_entity_poly.entity_id
_entity_poly.type
_entity_poly.pdbx_seq_one_letter_code
_entity_poly.pdbx_strand_id
1 'polypeptide(L)'
;AGARAALQKGAEVVAVNDPFITLDYMVYMFKYDSTHGQHKGEVKAEDGCLVVDGHKITVFNEMKPENIPWSKAGAEYIVESTGVFTTIEKASAHFQG
;
A
#
# COMPACT_ATOMS: atom_id res chain seq x y z
N ALA A 1 -3.03 8.66 3.78
CA ALA A 1 -2.34 9.91 3.39
C ALA A 1 -1.13 9.68 2.47
N GLY A 2 -0.12 8.88 2.86
CA GLY A 2 1.12 8.70 2.08
C GLY A 2 0.91 8.28 0.63
N ALA A 3 0.13 7.21 0.38
CA ALA A 3 -0.17 6.75 -0.97
C ALA A 3 -0.88 7.80 -1.85
N ARG A 4 -1.81 8.59 -1.27
CA ARG A 4 -2.46 9.71 -2.01
C ARG A 4 -1.46 10.76 -2.44
N ALA A 5 -0.52 11.13 -1.57
CA ALA A 5 0.52 12.11 -1.88
C ALA A 5 1.52 11.60 -2.93
N ALA A 6 1.88 10.31 -2.87
CA ALA A 6 2.74 9.67 -3.86
C ALA A 6 2.12 9.75 -5.26
N LEU A 7 0.85 9.33 -5.40
CA LEU A 7 0.13 9.39 -6.68
C LEU A 7 -0.01 10.82 -7.23
N GLN A 8 -0.34 11.79 -6.37
CA GLN A 8 -0.45 13.19 -6.79
C GLN A 8 0.89 13.80 -7.25
N LYS A 9 2.01 13.33 -6.71
CA LYS A 9 3.35 13.80 -7.07
C LYS A 9 3.98 12.99 -8.21
N GLY A 10 3.24 12.05 -8.79
CA GLY A 10 3.68 11.24 -9.93
C GLY A 10 4.57 10.05 -9.56
N ALA A 11 4.61 9.65 -8.28
CA ALA A 11 5.22 8.38 -7.89
C ALA A 11 4.24 7.24 -8.13
N GLU A 12 4.76 6.09 -8.56
CA GLU A 12 3.99 4.88 -8.79
C GLU A 12 3.93 4.03 -7.52
N VAL A 13 2.71 3.75 -7.06
CA VAL A 13 2.49 2.84 -5.92
C VAL A 13 2.10 1.48 -6.48
N VAL A 14 3.04 0.55 -6.51
CA VAL A 14 2.86 -0.76 -7.15
C VAL A 14 2.25 -1.82 -6.23
N ALA A 15 2.47 -1.68 -4.92
CA ALA A 15 1.95 -2.62 -3.92
C ALA A 15 1.70 -1.95 -2.56
N VAL A 16 0.82 -2.58 -1.78
CA VAL A 16 0.56 -2.28 -0.36
C VAL A 16 0.41 -3.58 0.42
N ASN A 17 0.86 -3.59 1.67
CA ASN A 17 0.65 -4.71 2.58
C ASN A 17 -0.07 -4.25 3.85
N ASP A 18 -1.15 -4.93 4.21
CA ASP A 18 -1.77 -4.78 5.53
C ASP A 18 -2.47 -6.10 5.91
N PRO A 19 -1.98 -6.87 6.89
CA PRO A 19 -2.55 -8.17 7.24
C PRO A 19 -3.92 -8.09 7.93
N PHE A 20 -4.37 -6.90 8.34
CA PHE A 20 -5.61 -6.73 9.11
C PHE A 20 -6.74 -6.10 8.32
N ILE A 21 -6.44 -5.59 7.12
CA ILE A 21 -7.39 -4.82 6.33
C ILE A 21 -7.75 -5.57 5.05
N THR A 22 -9.05 -5.76 4.82
CA THR A 22 -9.57 -6.35 3.60
C THR A 22 -9.57 -5.35 2.45
N LEU A 23 -9.50 -5.83 1.21
CA LEU A 23 -9.44 -4.98 0.02
C LEU A 23 -10.63 -4.02 -0.11
N ASP A 24 -11.85 -4.48 0.21
CA ASP A 24 -13.05 -3.64 0.21
C ASP A 24 -12.96 -2.51 1.25
N TYR A 25 -12.36 -2.79 2.41
CA TYR A 25 -12.12 -1.79 3.43
C TYR A 25 -10.98 -0.85 3.05
N MET A 26 -9.93 -1.32 2.34
CA MET A 26 -8.90 -0.45 1.77
C MET A 26 -9.50 0.55 0.78
N VAL A 27 -10.41 0.11 -0.09
CA VAL A 27 -11.13 1.01 -1.02
C VAL A 27 -11.89 2.08 -0.24
N TYR A 28 -12.61 1.68 0.82
CA TYR A 28 -13.35 2.61 1.67
C TYR A 28 -12.41 3.62 2.35
N MET A 29 -11.37 3.17 3.02
CA MET A 29 -10.38 4.04 3.70
C MET A 29 -9.66 4.95 2.71
N PHE A 30 -9.38 4.48 1.50
CA PHE A 30 -8.76 5.30 0.48
C PHE A 30 -9.74 6.34 -0.07
N LYS A 31 -11.04 6.07 -0.15
CA LYS A 31 -12.06 7.06 -0.55
C LYS A 31 -12.31 8.11 0.53
N TYR A 32 -12.40 7.71 1.80
CA TYR A 32 -12.88 8.58 2.87
C TYR A 32 -11.77 8.83 3.91
N ASP A 33 -11.30 10.08 3.99
CA ASP A 33 -10.37 10.55 5.04
C ASP A 33 -11.02 11.75 5.74
N SER A 34 -11.11 11.71 7.06
CA SER A 34 -11.79 12.75 7.85
C SER A 34 -11.03 14.07 7.92
N THR A 35 -9.70 14.03 7.75
CA THR A 35 -8.81 15.20 7.83
C THR A 35 -8.58 15.80 6.45
N HIS A 36 -8.32 14.96 5.45
CA HIS A 36 -8.00 15.39 4.08
C HIS A 36 -9.21 15.38 3.14
N GLY A 37 -10.37 14.93 3.62
CA GLY A 37 -11.59 14.81 2.84
C GLY A 37 -11.60 13.59 1.91
N GLN A 38 -12.63 13.56 1.06
CA GLN A 38 -12.84 12.48 0.11
C GLN A 38 -11.83 12.53 -1.05
N HIS A 39 -11.35 11.36 -1.47
CA HIS A 39 -10.61 11.25 -2.72
C HIS A 39 -11.56 11.54 -3.88
N LYS A 40 -11.17 12.45 -4.78
CA LYS A 40 -12.02 12.90 -5.90
C LYS A 40 -12.04 11.94 -7.09
N GLY A 41 -11.06 11.04 -7.13
CA GLY A 41 -10.86 10.08 -8.21
C GLY A 41 -11.64 8.77 -8.04
N GLU A 42 -11.49 7.87 -9.00
CA GLU A 42 -12.05 6.53 -8.92
C GLU A 42 -11.19 5.65 -8.02
N VAL A 43 -11.84 4.92 -7.12
CA VAL A 43 -11.20 3.88 -6.31
C VAL A 43 -12.08 2.65 -6.32
N LYS A 44 -11.54 1.50 -6.71
CA LYS A 44 -12.29 0.25 -6.78
C LYS A 44 -11.37 -0.94 -6.48
N ALA A 45 -12.00 -2.06 -6.18
CA ALA A 45 -11.33 -3.36 -6.10
C ALA A 45 -11.51 -4.07 -7.45
N GLU A 46 -10.43 -4.57 -8.03
CA GLU A 46 -10.45 -5.30 -9.30
C GLU A 46 -9.38 -6.40 -9.29
N ASP A 47 -9.78 -7.65 -9.56
CA ASP A 47 -8.91 -8.84 -9.55
C ASP A 47 -8.05 -9.00 -8.27
N GLY A 48 -8.61 -8.70 -7.10
CA GLY A 48 -7.85 -8.77 -5.84
C GLY A 48 -6.83 -7.64 -5.65
N CYS A 49 -6.83 -6.63 -6.54
CA CYS A 49 -5.99 -5.45 -6.45
C CYS A 49 -6.82 -4.20 -6.13
N LEU A 50 -6.16 -3.21 -5.53
CA LEU A 50 -6.72 -1.88 -5.35
C LEU A 50 -6.44 -1.06 -6.60
N VAL A 51 -7.48 -0.56 -7.26
CA VAL A 51 -7.33 0.30 -8.44
C VAL A 51 -7.68 1.73 -8.07
N VAL A 52 -6.74 2.66 -8.25
CA VAL A 52 -6.89 4.10 -7.98
C VAL A 52 -6.65 4.87 -9.28
N ASP A 53 -7.67 5.55 -9.79
CA ASP A 53 -7.57 6.35 -11.01
C ASP A 53 -6.96 5.58 -12.19
N GLY A 54 -7.35 4.30 -12.34
CA GLY A 54 -6.84 3.38 -13.35
C GLY A 54 -5.50 2.70 -13.02
N HIS A 55 -4.82 3.08 -11.93
CA HIS A 55 -3.56 2.47 -11.50
C HIS A 55 -3.83 1.25 -10.62
N LYS A 56 -3.34 0.08 -11.02
CA LYS A 56 -3.52 -1.18 -10.30
C LYS A 56 -2.43 -1.37 -9.26
N ILE A 57 -2.83 -1.54 -8.00
CA ILE A 57 -1.95 -1.68 -6.83
C ILE A 57 -2.16 -3.07 -6.25
N THR A 58 -1.10 -3.87 -6.19
CA THR A 58 -1.15 -5.22 -5.63
C THR A 58 -1.34 -5.15 -4.12
N VAL A 59 -2.25 -5.96 -3.57
CA VAL A 59 -2.48 -6.03 -2.12
C VAL A 59 -1.92 -7.33 -1.57
N PHE A 60 -1.15 -7.21 -0.50
CA PHE A 60 -0.66 -8.32 0.31
C PHE A 60 -1.22 -8.23 1.73
N ASN A 61 -1.31 -9.38 2.40
CA ASN A 61 -1.82 -9.50 3.77
C ASN A 61 -0.86 -10.32 4.64
N GLU A 62 0.44 -10.09 4.48
CA GLU A 62 1.47 -10.81 5.22
C GLU A 62 1.80 -10.10 6.54
N MET A 63 1.91 -10.90 7.61
CA MET A 63 2.28 -10.43 8.95
C MET A 63 3.77 -10.15 9.10
N LYS A 64 4.58 -10.84 8.30
CA LYS A 64 6.04 -10.83 8.37
C LYS A 64 6.61 -10.09 7.17
N PRO A 65 7.47 -9.08 7.37
CA PRO A 65 8.02 -8.28 6.28
C PRO A 65 8.81 -9.09 5.26
N GLU A 66 9.47 -10.17 5.71
CA GLU A 66 10.24 -11.09 4.85
C GLU A 66 9.39 -11.95 3.91
N ASN A 67 8.09 -12.06 4.17
CA ASN A 67 7.17 -12.86 3.34
C ASN A 67 6.53 -12.04 2.22
N ILE A 68 6.58 -10.71 2.31
CA ILE A 68 5.86 -9.84 1.38
C ILE A 68 6.62 -9.81 0.06
N PRO A 69 6.05 -10.27 -1.07
CA PRO A 69 6.81 -10.44 -2.30
C PRO A 69 6.98 -9.12 -3.09
N TRP A 70 7.66 -8.13 -2.50
CA TRP A 70 7.88 -6.78 -3.06
C TRP A 70 8.54 -6.85 -4.43
N SER A 71 9.52 -7.73 -4.58
CA SER A 71 10.25 -7.93 -5.82
C SER A 71 9.34 -8.34 -6.98
N LYS A 72 8.28 -9.12 -6.71
CA LYS A 72 7.29 -9.52 -7.73
C LYS A 72 6.38 -8.37 -8.16
N ALA A 73 6.15 -7.42 -7.27
CA ALA A 73 5.39 -6.22 -7.57
C ALA A 73 6.23 -5.12 -8.26
N GLY A 74 7.55 -5.32 -8.39
CA GLY A 74 8.46 -4.34 -8.99
C GLY A 74 8.75 -3.14 -8.09
N ALA A 75 8.66 -3.30 -6.76
CA ALA A 75 8.93 -2.21 -5.82
C ALA A 75 10.45 -1.95 -5.68
N GLU A 76 10.88 -0.72 -5.97
CA GLU A 76 12.27 -0.28 -5.76
C GLU A 76 12.50 0.32 -4.36
N TYR A 77 11.46 0.94 -3.81
CA TYR A 77 11.48 1.58 -2.49
C TYR A 77 10.33 1.06 -1.64
N ILE A 78 10.61 0.83 -0.36
CA ILE A 78 9.65 0.34 0.61
C ILE A 78 9.47 1.40 1.69
N VAL A 79 8.23 1.88 1.83
CA VAL A 79 7.86 2.84 2.87
C VAL A 79 7.28 2.05 4.03
N GLU A 80 8.09 1.88 5.07
CA GLU A 80 7.65 1.16 6.26
C GLU A 80 6.90 2.11 7.21
N SER A 81 5.57 1.93 7.27
CA SER A 81 4.66 2.80 8.02
C SER A 81 3.74 2.05 8.98
N THR A 82 4.04 0.79 9.31
CA THR A 82 3.26 0.02 10.30
C THR A 82 3.50 0.53 11.74
N GLY A 83 4.65 1.17 11.98
CA GLY A 83 5.09 1.61 13.31
C GLY A 83 5.66 0.49 14.18
N VAL A 84 5.75 -0.76 13.67
CA VAL A 84 6.28 -1.92 14.41
C VAL A 84 7.76 -2.14 14.13
N PHE A 85 8.19 -1.92 12.88
CA PHE A 85 9.55 -2.16 12.41
C PHE A 85 10.38 -0.87 12.38
N THR A 86 10.62 -0.29 13.55
CA THR A 86 11.22 1.05 13.70
C THR A 86 12.75 1.08 13.82
N THR A 87 13.41 -0.07 13.70
CA THR A 87 14.89 -0.16 13.70
C THR A 87 15.39 -0.65 12.35
N ILE A 88 16.65 -0.36 12.03
CA ILE A 88 17.27 -0.76 10.76
C ILE A 88 17.22 -2.28 10.60
N GLU A 89 17.51 -3.03 11.67
CA GLU A 89 17.53 -4.50 11.64
C GLU A 89 16.15 -5.07 11.35
N LYS A 90 15.11 -4.49 11.95
CA LYS A 90 13.72 -4.91 11.75
C LYS A 90 13.22 -4.57 10.35
N ALA A 91 13.49 -3.35 9.88
CA ALA A 91 13.08 -2.91 8.55
C ALA A 91 13.87 -3.62 7.43
N SER A 92 15.11 -4.06 7.70
CA SER A 92 15.92 -4.79 6.71
C SER A 92 15.32 -6.13 6.31
N ALA A 93 14.38 -6.68 7.10
CA ALA A 93 13.67 -7.91 6.73
C ALA A 93 12.85 -7.75 5.43
N HIS A 94 12.43 -6.53 5.08
CA HIS A 94 11.74 -6.26 3.82
C HIS A 94 12.60 -6.55 2.57
N PHE A 95 13.94 -6.53 2.68
CA PHE A 95 14.84 -6.82 1.55
C PHE A 95 14.86 -8.30 1.14
N GLN A 96 14.26 -9.18 1.94
CA GLN A 96 14.14 -10.60 1.61
C GLN A 96 12.91 -10.91 0.74
N GLY A 97 11.98 -9.96 0.67
CA GLY A 97 10.69 -10.06 -0.03
C GLY A 97 10.71 -9.62 -1.50
#